data_AF-A0A7N2LCB1-F1
#
_entry.id   AF-A0A7N2LCB1-F1
#
_cell.length_a   1.000
_cell.length_b   1.000
_cell.length_c   1.000
_cell.angle_alpha   90.00
_cell.angle_beta   90.00
_cell.angle_gamma   90.00
#
_symmetry.space_group_name_H-M   'P 1'
#
loop_
_entity.id
_entity.type
_entity.pdbx_description
1 polymer ?
#
loop_
_entity_poly.entity_id
_entity_poly.type
_entity_poly.pdbx_seq_one_letter_code
_entity_poly.pdbx_strand_id
1 'polypeptide(L)'
;MSSRRGSDQPPPRRILRTQTAGNLGEPILDSEVVPSSLVEIAPILRLANEVESSNPRVAYLCWFYAFEKAHRLDPTSSGRDVRQFKTALLQRLERDQVRTQLNQETKDTRVLEFLTLSADQHLA
;
A
#
# COMPACT_ATOMS: atom_id res chain seq x y z
N MET A 1 22.99 -23.48 -57.22
CA MET A 1 23.90 -22.57 -56.47
C MET A 1 23.10 -21.33 -56.12
N SER A 2 22.96 -20.79 -54.91
CA SER A 2 23.27 -21.20 -53.54
C SER A 2 22.45 -20.30 -52.58
N SER A 3 21.85 -20.94 -51.56
CA SER A 3 21.50 -20.53 -50.18
C SER A 3 21.49 -19.04 -49.71
N ARG A 4 20.45 -18.67 -48.92
CA ARG A 4 20.44 -18.31 -47.45
C ARG A 4 19.12 -17.59 -47.10
N ARG A 5 18.23 -18.10 -46.22
CA ARG A 5 18.29 -18.14 -44.73
C ARG A 5 18.39 -16.71 -44.15
N GLY A 6 17.50 -16.20 -43.30
CA GLY A 6 16.39 -16.80 -42.57
C GLY A 6 15.54 -15.71 -41.89
N SER A 7 14.47 -16.19 -41.28
CA SER A 7 13.58 -15.53 -40.33
C SER A 7 14.32 -14.83 -39.18
N ASP A 8 14.00 -13.58 -38.90
CA ASP A 8 14.08 -12.99 -37.55
C ASP A 8 13.12 -11.81 -37.43
N GLN A 9 11.95 -12.07 -36.85
CA GLN A 9 11.08 -11.06 -36.25
C GLN A 9 11.60 -10.81 -34.82
N PRO A 10 11.38 -9.63 -34.25
CA PRO A 10 10.48 -9.70 -33.11
C PRO A 10 9.36 -8.68 -33.18
N PRO A 11 8.12 -9.08 -32.83
CA PRO A 11 6.98 -8.17 -32.78
C PRO A 11 7.18 -7.10 -31.71
N PRO A 12 6.53 -5.93 -31.83
CA PRO A 12 6.54 -4.92 -30.77
C PRO A 12 6.06 -5.58 -29.49
N ARG A 13 6.95 -5.63 -28.49
CA ARG A 13 6.67 -6.14 -27.15
C ARG A 13 5.47 -5.38 -26.61
N ARG A 14 4.30 -6.00 -26.66
CA ARG A 14 3.11 -5.58 -25.94
C ARG A 14 3.52 -5.44 -24.49
N ILE A 15 3.66 -4.20 -24.03
CA ILE A 15 3.87 -3.89 -22.62
C ILE A 15 2.65 -4.46 -21.91
N LEU A 16 2.78 -5.66 -21.35
CA LEU A 16 1.85 -6.12 -20.34
C LEU A 16 2.06 -5.14 -19.20
N ARG A 17 1.13 -4.19 -19.06
CA ARG A 17 0.92 -3.50 -17.79
C ARG A 17 0.80 -4.62 -16.77
N THR A 18 1.80 -4.73 -15.90
CA THR A 18 1.76 -5.60 -14.73
C THR A 18 0.57 -5.11 -13.92
N GLN A 19 -0.56 -5.78 -14.09
CA GLN A 19 -1.70 -5.60 -13.22
C GLN A 19 -1.31 -6.26 -11.90
N THR A 20 -0.63 -5.50 -11.03
CA THR A 20 -0.58 -5.85 -9.61
C THR A 20 -1.89 -5.38 -8.98
N ALA A 21 -2.99 -5.89 -9.52
CA ALA A 21 -4.32 -5.86 -8.93
C ALA A 21 -4.69 -7.31 -8.67
N GLY A 22 -3.95 -7.93 -7.75
CA GLY A 22 -4.07 -9.35 -7.50
C GLY A 22 -3.49 -9.70 -6.15
N ASN A 23 -4.40 -9.85 -5.19
CA ASN A 23 -4.17 -10.44 -3.87
C ASN A 23 -3.68 -9.48 -2.76
N LEU A 24 -4.45 -8.41 -2.51
CA LEU A 24 -4.30 -7.56 -1.33
C LEU A 24 -5.35 -7.89 -0.27
N GLY A 25 -5.38 -9.14 0.22
CA GLY A 25 -6.33 -9.58 1.22
C GLY A 25 -5.70 -10.54 2.23
N GLU A 26 -5.08 -9.97 3.27
CA GLU A 26 -4.57 -10.62 4.51
C GLU A 26 -3.44 -11.66 4.29
N PRO A 27 -2.29 -11.70 5.00
CA PRO A 27 -1.64 -10.87 6.02
C PRO A 27 -0.37 -10.18 5.43
N ILE A 28 -0.58 -9.23 4.52
CA ILE A 28 0.49 -8.81 3.60
C ILE A 28 1.49 -7.86 4.26
N LEU A 29 1.09 -7.12 5.29
CA LEU A 29 1.98 -6.20 6.01
C LEU A 29 2.87 -6.89 7.04
N ASP A 30 2.70 -8.19 7.27
CA ASP A 30 3.64 -8.99 8.06
C ASP A 30 4.83 -9.47 7.20
N SER A 31 4.69 -9.49 5.86
CA SER A 31 5.73 -9.93 4.91
C SER A 31 6.22 -8.84 3.95
N GLU A 32 5.48 -7.74 3.75
CA GLU A 32 6.00 -6.58 3.03
C GLU A 32 7.05 -5.89 3.90
N VAL A 33 8.30 -6.23 3.63
CA VAL A 33 9.48 -5.59 4.21
C VAL A 33 9.33 -4.08 4.04
N VAL A 34 9.27 -3.37 5.16
CA VAL A 34 9.20 -1.89 5.19
C VAL A 34 10.27 -1.34 4.24
N PRO A 35 9.89 -0.51 3.24
CA PRO A 35 10.85 0.07 2.30
C PRO A 35 12.01 0.74 3.05
N SER A 36 13.23 0.65 2.52
CA SER A 36 14.42 1.15 3.21
C SER A 36 14.36 2.65 3.53
N SER A 37 13.70 3.44 2.67
CA SER A 37 13.43 4.86 2.88
C SER A 37 12.45 5.15 4.02
N LEU A 38 11.73 4.14 4.49
CA LEU A 38 10.67 4.21 5.50
C LEU A 38 10.99 3.38 6.74
N VAL A 39 12.24 2.96 6.95
CA VAL A 39 12.62 2.10 8.10
C VAL A 39 12.19 2.69 9.45
N GLU A 40 12.10 4.02 9.55
CA GLU A 40 11.64 4.75 10.73
C GLU A 40 10.19 4.48 11.18
N ILE A 41 9.33 3.94 10.30
CA ILE A 41 7.96 3.56 10.67
C ILE A 41 7.85 2.12 11.16
N ALA A 42 8.87 1.27 10.92
CA ALA A 42 8.83 -0.14 11.30
C ALA A 42 8.51 -0.41 12.78
N PRO A 43 9.02 0.36 13.76
CA PRO A 43 8.65 0.16 15.17
C PRO A 43 7.15 0.38 15.43
N ILE A 44 6.52 1.32 14.71
CA ILE A 44 5.09 1.63 14.86
C ILE A 44 4.25 0.47 14.33
N LEU A 45 4.63 -0.11 13.18
CA LEU A 45 3.93 -1.26 12.60
C LEU A 45 4.03 -2.50 13.51
N ARG A 46 5.21 -2.73 14.11
CA ARG A 46 5.39 -3.83 15.07
C ARG A 46 4.49 -3.65 16.29
N LEU A 47 4.46 -2.45 16.86
CA LEU A 47 3.56 -2.14 17.98
C LEU A 47 2.10 -2.30 17.59
N ALA A 48 1.70 -1.89 16.37
CA ALA A 48 0.35 -2.08 15.87
C ALA A 48 -0.05 -3.56 15.83
N ASN A 49 0.84 -4.43 15.34
CA ASN A 49 0.65 -5.89 15.35
C ASN A 49 0.55 -6.45 16.79
N GLU A 50 1.40 -6.01 17.71
CA GLU A 50 1.40 -6.48 19.11
C GLU A 50 0.08 -6.16 19.83
N VAL A 51 -0.44 -4.95 19.62
CA VAL A 51 -1.65 -4.48 20.32
C VAL A 51 -2.95 -4.85 19.62
N GLU A 52 -2.92 -5.34 18.39
CA GLU A 52 -4.10 -5.64 17.55
C GLU A 52 -5.09 -6.56 18.25
N SER A 53 -4.61 -7.63 18.88
CA SER A 53 -5.45 -8.61 19.58
C SER A 53 -6.09 -8.06 20.86
N SER A 54 -5.42 -7.14 21.56
CA SER A 54 -5.84 -6.63 22.86
C SER A 54 -6.66 -5.35 22.75
N ASN A 55 -6.33 -4.48 21.79
CA ASN A 55 -7.01 -3.22 21.55
C ASN A 55 -6.97 -2.87 20.05
N PRO A 56 -7.95 -3.38 19.27
CA PRO A 56 -7.97 -3.18 17.82
C PRO A 56 -8.11 -1.70 17.42
N ARG A 57 -8.72 -0.86 18.27
CA ARG A 57 -8.82 0.58 18.03
C ARG A 57 -7.46 1.27 18.10
N VAL A 58 -6.64 0.91 19.10
CA VAL A 58 -5.28 1.45 19.22
C VAL A 58 -4.42 0.97 18.06
N ALA A 59 -4.50 -0.31 17.68
CA ALA A 59 -3.79 -0.83 16.51
C ALA A 59 -4.14 -0.07 15.23
N TYR A 60 -5.44 0.17 14.98
CA TYR A 60 -5.90 0.98 13.86
C TYR A 60 -5.27 2.38 13.83
N LEU A 61 -5.22 3.08 14.97
CA LEU A 61 -4.59 4.39 15.07
C LEU A 61 -3.07 4.33 14.83
N CYS A 62 -2.39 3.27 15.27
CA CYS A 62 -0.98 3.06 15.00
C CYS A 62 -0.72 2.85 13.50
N TRP A 63 -1.55 2.06 12.81
CA TRP A 63 -1.47 1.90 11.35
C TRP A 63 -1.70 3.23 10.62
N PHE A 64 -2.66 4.04 11.08
CA PHE A 64 -2.94 5.34 10.49
C PHE A 64 -1.77 6.31 10.67
N TYR A 65 -1.21 6.36 11.88
CA TYR A 65 -0.05 7.18 12.17
C TYR A 65 1.19 6.76 11.37
N ALA A 66 1.40 5.46 11.17
CA ALA A 66 2.48 4.97 10.33
C ALA A 66 2.31 5.39 8.86
N PHE A 67 1.09 5.37 8.33
CA PHE A 67 0.79 5.87 6.99
C PHE A 67 1.10 7.36 6.88
N GLU A 68 0.63 8.15 7.84
CA GLU A 68 0.88 9.59 7.86
C GLU A 68 2.39 9.90 7.94
N LYS A 69 3.11 9.20 8.82
CA LYS A 69 4.57 9.35 8.94
C LYS A 69 5.29 8.95 7.64
N ALA A 70 4.87 7.86 6.99
CA ALA A 70 5.41 7.48 5.68
C ALA A 70 5.13 8.53 4.60
N HIS A 71 3.97 9.18 4.64
CA HIS A 71 3.65 10.27 3.72
C HIS A 71 4.51 11.50 3.99
N ARG A 72 4.80 11.85 5.25
CA ARG A 72 5.72 12.95 5.57
C ARG A 72 7.17 12.66 5.16
N LEU A 73 7.62 11.40 5.28
CA LEU A 73 8.98 10.98 4.92
C LEU A 73 9.21 10.98 3.40
N ASP A 74 8.20 10.63 2.62
CA ASP A 74 8.26 10.68 1.15
C ASP A 74 6.92 11.14 0.56
N PRO A 75 6.62 12.45 0.53
CA PRO A 75 5.33 12.94 0.05
C PRO A 75 5.06 12.56 -1.40
N THR A 76 6.11 12.51 -2.22
CA THR A 76 6.05 12.16 -3.65
C THR A 76 5.86 10.67 -3.91
N SER A 77 6.05 9.83 -2.89
CA SER A 77 6.07 8.37 -3.02
C SER A 77 7.03 7.89 -4.11
N SER A 78 8.19 8.56 -4.24
CA SER A 78 9.20 8.32 -5.28
C SER A 78 10.23 7.26 -4.90
N GLY A 79 10.32 6.90 -3.61
CA GLY A 79 11.16 5.81 -3.15
C GLY A 79 10.73 4.47 -3.73
N ARG A 80 11.70 3.56 -3.91
CA ARG A 80 11.43 2.19 -4.38
C ARG A 80 10.36 1.54 -3.51
N ASP A 81 9.33 1.01 -4.15
CA ASP A 81 8.19 0.30 -3.55
C ASP A 81 7.37 1.10 -2.52
N VAL A 82 7.67 2.38 -2.28
CA VAL A 82 6.96 3.24 -1.32
C VAL A 82 5.50 3.43 -1.70
N ARG A 83 5.21 3.65 -3.00
CA ARG A 83 3.83 3.78 -3.47
C ARG A 83 3.04 2.49 -3.20
N GLN A 84 3.60 1.33 -3.53
CA GLN A 84 2.93 0.04 -3.33
C GLN A 84 2.66 -0.20 -1.85
N PHE A 85 3.68 0.02 -1.00
CA PHE A 85 3.58 -0.07 0.44
C PHE A 85 2.47 0.83 1.01
N LYS A 86 2.44 2.12 0.62
CA LYS A 86 1.39 3.04 1.07
C LYS A 86 0.00 2.63 0.60
N THR A 87 -0.13 2.14 -0.63
CA THR A 87 -1.40 1.63 -1.14
C THR A 87 -1.87 0.40 -0.36
N ALA A 88 -0.99 -0.56 -0.08
CA ALA A 88 -1.32 -1.74 0.72
C ALA A 88 -1.72 -1.36 2.15
N LEU A 89 -0.99 -0.42 2.76
CA LEU A 89 -1.28 0.10 4.09
C LEU A 89 -2.63 0.84 4.14
N LEU A 90 -2.94 1.65 3.13
CA LEU A 90 -4.23 2.33 3.01
C LEU A 90 -5.38 1.33 2.88
N GLN A 91 -5.24 0.31 2.04
CA GLN A 91 -6.26 -0.73 1.91
C GLN A 91 -6.49 -1.52 3.20
N ARG A 92 -5.45 -1.72 4.03
CA ARG A 92 -5.62 -2.29 5.38
C ARG A 92 -6.44 -1.36 6.27
N LEU A 93 -6.11 -0.06 6.28
CA LEU A 93 -6.86 0.94 7.05
C LEU A 93 -8.34 1.00 6.67
N GLU A 94 -8.67 0.93 5.38
CA GLU A 94 -10.05 0.91 4.90
C GLU A 94 -10.82 -0.33 5.40
N ARG A 95 -10.18 -1.51 5.41
CA ARG A 95 -10.80 -2.76 5.94
C ARG A 95 -11.00 -2.71 7.45
N ASP A 96 -9.98 -2.24 8.19
CA ASP A 96 -10.02 -2.21 9.66
C ASP A 96 -10.93 -1.09 10.19
N GLN A 97 -11.11 0.00 9.43
CA GLN A 97 -12.14 1.01 9.68
C GLN A 97 -13.52 0.38 9.74
N VAL A 98 -13.90 -0.43 8.74
CA VAL A 98 -15.22 -1.08 8.70
C VAL A 98 -15.40 -2.00 9.90
N ARG A 99 -14.39 -2.81 10.24
CA ARG A 99 -14.42 -3.68 11.43
C ARG A 99 -14.56 -2.90 12.75
N THR A 100 -13.92 -1.74 12.84
CA THR A 100 -13.95 -0.90 14.04
C THR A 100 -15.23 -0.07 14.14
N GLN A 101 -15.74 0.46 13.02
CA GLN A 101 -16.98 1.24 12.94
C GLN A 101 -18.23 0.39 13.12
N LEU A 102 -18.21 -0.90 12.76
CA LEU A 102 -19.30 -1.82 13.10
C LEU A 102 -19.53 -1.94 14.63
N ASN A 103 -18.53 -1.57 15.45
CA ASN A 103 -18.66 -1.51 16.91
C ASN A 103 -19.09 -0.12 17.43
N GLN A 104 -19.06 0.94 16.62
CA GLN A 104 -19.44 2.30 17.00
C GLN A 104 -20.04 3.07 15.81
N GLU A 105 -21.37 3.21 15.78
CA GLU A 105 -22.06 4.21 14.97
C GLU A 105 -21.54 5.61 15.32
N THR A 106 -20.57 6.17 14.58
CA THR A 106 -20.56 7.55 14.05
C THR A 106 -19.20 8.02 13.52
N LYS A 107 -19.26 8.56 12.30
CA LYS A 107 -18.61 9.79 11.81
C LYS A 107 -17.09 9.92 11.97
N ASP A 108 -16.36 9.42 10.97
CA ASP A 108 -15.07 10.00 10.58
C ASP A 108 -14.88 9.96 9.06
N THR A 109 -15.82 10.56 8.32
CA THR A 109 -15.77 10.71 6.85
C THR A 109 -14.59 11.56 6.35
N ARG A 110 -14.01 12.39 7.22
CA ARG A 110 -12.92 13.32 6.85
C ARG A 110 -11.59 12.62 6.61
N VAL A 111 -11.37 11.48 7.28
CA VAL A 111 -10.12 10.73 7.18
C VAL A 111 -10.04 10.06 5.79
N LEU A 112 -11.16 9.52 5.32
CA LEU A 112 -11.28 8.95 3.97
C LEU A 112 -11.11 10.00 2.88
N GLU A 113 -11.70 11.19 3.01
CA GLU A 113 -11.51 12.28 2.04
C GLU A 113 -10.04 12.70 1.91
N PHE A 114 -9.32 12.82 3.03
CA PHE A 114 -7.89 13.14 2.99
C PHE A 114 -7.06 12.04 2.32
N LEU A 115 -7.39 10.77 2.59
CA LEU A 115 -6.69 9.62 2.04
C LEU A 115 -7.01 9.38 0.54
N THR A 116 -8.27 9.60 0.12
CA THR A 116 -8.67 9.56 -1.29
C THR A 116 -8.06 10.72 -2.08
N LEU A 117 -8.07 11.95 -1.54
CA LEU A 117 -7.40 13.09 -2.17
C LEU A 117 -5.87 12.90 -2.33
N SER A 118 -5.22 12.19 -1.39
CA SER A 118 -3.81 11.79 -1.51
C SER A 118 -3.58 10.65 -2.50
N ALA A 119 -4.54 9.75 -2.71
CA ALA A 119 -4.46 8.68 -3.69
C ALA A 119 -4.75 9.16 -5.13
N ASP A 120 -5.72 10.08 -5.29
CA ASP A 120 -6.13 10.65 -6.59
C ASP A 120 -5.09 11.63 -7.17
N GLN A 121 -4.32 12.33 -6.34
CA GLN A 121 -3.18 13.14 -6.80
C GLN A 121 -2.03 12.32 -7.44
N HIS A 122 -2.15 11.00 -7.46
CA HIS A 122 -1.11 10.07 -7.88
C HIS A 122 -1.49 9.20 -9.09
N LEU A 123 -2.64 9.41 -9.74
CA LEU A 123 -3.00 8.69 -10.98
C LEU A 123 -2.74 9.49 -12.28
N ALA A 124 -2.25 10.73 -12.21
CA ALA A 124 -1.84 11.52 -13.37
C ALA A 124 -0.36 11.33 -13.72
#